data_AF-A0A9Q0Y368-F1
#
_entry.id   AF-A0A9Q0Y368-F1
#
_cell.length_a   1.000
_cell.length_b   1.000
_cell.length_c   1.000
_cell.angle_alpha   90.00
_cell.angle_beta   90.00
_cell.angle_gamma   90.00
#
_symmetry.space_group_name_H-M   'P 1'
#
loop_
_entity.id
_entity.type
_entity.pdbx_description
1 polymer ?
#
loop_
_entity_poly.entity_id
_entity_poly.type
_entity_poly.pdbx_seq_one_letter_code
_entity_poly.pdbx_strand_id
1 'polypeptide(L)'
;MYYKFNGFTQRLVGAGASAAYTPQGFKPALSVESSPLLFATPTRPTLETSPPVQGFIKRKVPELQKLYQNNGSPVNLKRSLPDQLLYRTTMALTIGGTIYCLIALYMMAKPESKSE
;
A
#
# COMPACT_ATOMS: atom_id res chain seq x y z
N MET A 1 -20.35 -30.31 -24.31
CA MET A 1 -21.38 -30.83 -23.39
C MET A 1 -20.93 -30.54 -21.97
N TYR A 2 -21.79 -30.02 -21.10
CA TYR A 2 -21.45 -29.72 -19.71
C TYR A 2 -22.01 -30.79 -18.79
N TYR A 3 -21.33 -31.05 -17.67
CA TYR A 3 -21.69 -32.08 -16.71
C TYR A 3 -21.68 -31.51 -15.30
N LYS A 4 -22.59 -31.99 -14.45
CA LYS A 4 -22.60 -31.68 -13.02
C LYS A 4 -22.53 -32.97 -12.22
N PHE A 5 -21.86 -32.93 -11.08
CA PHE A 5 -21.82 -34.05 -10.14
C PHE A 5 -23.11 -34.08 -9.31
N ASN A 6 -23.82 -35.21 -9.31
CA ASN A 6 -25.01 -35.39 -8.48
C ASN A 6 -24.62 -36.04 -7.15
N GLY A 7 -24.73 -35.30 -6.03
CA GLY A 7 -24.38 -35.80 -4.70
C GLY A 7 -25.25 -36.95 -4.21
N PHE A 8 -26.47 -37.13 -4.73
CA PHE A 8 -27.38 -38.21 -4.32
C PHE A 8 -27.05 -39.55 -4.99
N THR A 9 -26.71 -39.51 -6.29
CA THR A 9 -26.39 -40.73 -7.05
C THR A 9 -24.89 -40.95 -7.22
N GLN A 10 -24.06 -39.99 -6.82
CA GLN A 10 -22.60 -39.96 -7.01
C GLN A 10 -22.16 -40.15 -8.47
N ARG A 11 -23.01 -39.78 -9.45
CA ARG A 11 -22.69 -39.87 -10.88
C ARG A 11 -22.68 -38.50 -11.53
N LEU A 12 -21.89 -38.38 -12.59
CA LEU A 12 -21.88 -37.21 -13.48
C LEU A 12 -23.11 -37.27 -14.39
N VAL A 13 -23.91 -36.21 -14.39
CA VAL A 13 -25.11 -36.08 -15.21
C VAL A 13 -24.96 -34.88 -16.15
N GLY A 14 -25.48 -34.97 -17.36
CA GLY A 14 -25.50 -33.86 -18.31
C GLY A 14 -26.21 -32.63 -17.74
N ALA A 15 -25.63 -31.45 -17.96
CA ALA A 15 -26.12 -30.18 -17.44
C ALA A 15 -25.93 -29.05 -18.46
N GLY A 16 -26.64 -27.93 -18.27
CA GLY A 16 -26.36 -26.68 -18.97
C GLY A 16 -25.12 -25.97 -18.39
N ALA A 17 -24.49 -25.08 -19.15
CA ALA A 17 -23.24 -24.40 -18.78
C ALA A 17 -23.29 -23.76 -17.38
N SER A 18 -24.37 -23.04 -17.07
CA SER A 18 -24.57 -22.37 -15.78
C SER A 18 -24.60 -23.34 -14.59
N ALA A 19 -25.19 -24.52 -14.78
CA ALA A 19 -25.32 -25.54 -13.73
C ALA A 19 -24.05 -26.37 -13.50
N ALA A 20 -23.07 -26.33 -14.41
CA ALA A 20 -21.79 -27.03 -14.24
C ALA A 20 -20.82 -26.28 -13.32
N TYR A 21 -20.95 -24.96 -13.22
CA TYR A 21 -20.06 -24.12 -12.42
C TYR A 21 -20.68 -23.69 -11.07
N THR A 22 -21.89 -24.17 -10.73
CA THR A 22 -22.57 -23.84 -9.48
C THR A 22 -22.62 -25.08 -8.56
N PRO A 23 -22.04 -25.06 -7.35
CA PRO A 23 -22.07 -26.21 -6.45
C PRO A 23 -23.51 -26.50 -5.93
N GLN A 24 -23.88 -27.77 -5.84
CA GLN A 24 -25.19 -28.19 -5.32
C GLN A 24 -25.38 -27.67 -3.88
N GLY A 25 -26.47 -26.94 -3.65
CA GLY A 25 -26.81 -26.38 -2.33
C GLY A 25 -26.49 -24.89 -2.15
N PHE A 26 -25.77 -24.27 -3.10
CA PHE A 26 -25.54 -22.82 -3.09
C PHE A 26 -26.44 -22.15 -4.12
N LYS A 27 -27.46 -21.41 -3.68
CA LYS A 27 -28.28 -20.60 -4.59
C LYS A 27 -27.44 -19.37 -4.98
N PRO A 28 -27.15 -19.14 -6.27
CA PRO A 28 -26.49 -17.91 -6.69
C PRO A 28 -27.41 -16.74 -6.34
N ALA A 29 -27.01 -15.90 -5.40
CA ALA A 29 -27.83 -14.78 -4.94
C ALA A 29 -27.84 -13.59 -5.92
N LEU A 30 -27.22 -13.69 -7.10
CA LEU A 30 -27.14 -12.59 -8.04
C LEU A 30 -27.20 -13.12 -9.47
N SER A 31 -28.10 -12.54 -10.26
CA SER A 31 -28.10 -12.62 -11.71
C SER A 31 -26.69 -12.26 -12.19
N VAL A 32 -25.97 -13.23 -12.76
CA VAL A 32 -24.71 -12.96 -13.47
C VAL A 32 -25.09 -12.28 -14.78
N GLU A 33 -25.41 -11.00 -14.68
CA GLU A 33 -25.36 -10.09 -15.79
C GLU A 33 -23.87 -9.85 -16.08
N SER A 34 -23.44 -10.25 -17.28
CA SER A 34 -22.08 -10.06 -17.77
C SER A 34 -21.65 -8.61 -17.52
N SER A 35 -20.77 -8.39 -16.53
CA SER A 35 -20.28 -7.05 -16.22
C SER A 35 -19.64 -6.47 -17.48
N PRO A 36 -20.15 -5.34 -18.03
CA PRO A 36 -19.51 -4.72 -19.17
C PRO A 36 -18.12 -4.21 -18.76
N LEU A 37 -17.15 -4.45 -19.65
CA LEU A 37 -15.73 -4.09 -19.52
C LEU A 37 -15.52 -2.71 -18.85
N LEU A 38 -15.06 -2.75 -17.60
CA LEU A 38 -14.83 -1.62 -16.71
C LEU A 38 -13.53 -0.88 -17.06
N PHE A 39 -13.49 -0.17 -18.19
CA PHE A 39 -12.37 0.75 -18.44
C PHE A 39 -12.76 2.16 -18.87
N ALA A 40 -14.04 2.48 -19.06
CA ALA A 40 -14.39 3.77 -19.68
C ALA A 40 -15.71 4.44 -19.22
N THR A 41 -16.21 4.21 -18.01
CA THR A 41 -17.42 4.93 -17.53
C THR A 41 -17.11 5.81 -16.31
N PRO A 42 -17.34 7.14 -16.37
CA PRO A 42 -17.12 8.05 -15.25
C PRO A 42 -18.23 7.87 -14.21
N THR A 43 -17.90 7.39 -13.02
CA THR A 43 -18.87 7.16 -11.94
C THR A 43 -19.38 8.49 -11.36
N ARG A 44 -20.67 8.77 -11.60
CA ARG A 44 -21.48 9.70 -10.78
C ARG A 44 -21.96 8.99 -9.50
N PRO A 45 -22.26 9.75 -8.43
CA PRO A 45 -22.22 9.28 -7.04
C PRO A 45 -23.53 8.61 -6.62
N THR A 46 -23.44 7.57 -5.79
CA THR A 46 -24.60 7.01 -5.09
C THR A 46 -24.37 7.10 -3.58
N LEU A 47 -25.18 7.97 -3.01
CA LEU A 47 -25.53 8.13 -1.60
C LEU A 47 -25.99 6.79 -1.03
N GLU A 48 -25.34 6.28 0.03
CA GLU A 48 -26.04 5.55 1.08
C GLU A 48 -25.34 5.79 2.42
N THR A 49 -26.17 6.11 3.39
CA THR A 49 -25.90 6.69 4.69
C THR A 49 -25.23 5.70 5.64
N SER A 50 -23.94 5.89 5.88
CA SER A 50 -23.33 5.59 7.19
C SER A 50 -23.14 6.95 7.88
N PRO A 51 -23.47 7.13 9.18
CA PRO A 51 -23.24 8.41 9.82
C PRO A 51 -21.77 8.77 9.63
N PRO A 52 -21.48 9.89 8.96
CA PRO A 52 -20.11 10.31 8.78
C PRO A 52 -19.53 10.57 10.16
N VAL A 53 -18.67 9.67 10.62
CA VAL A 53 -17.44 10.13 11.29
C VAL A 53 -16.49 10.72 10.22
N GLN A 54 -17.02 11.34 9.15
CA GLN A 54 -16.34 12.36 8.35
C GLN A 54 -16.40 13.70 9.09
N GLY A 55 -15.81 13.72 10.29
CA GLY A 55 -15.70 14.95 11.07
C GLY A 55 -14.35 15.65 10.94
N PHE A 56 -13.24 14.91 10.75
CA PHE A 56 -11.95 15.51 11.15
C PHE A 56 -10.75 15.26 10.23
N ILE A 57 -10.73 14.26 9.34
CA ILE A 57 -9.55 14.00 8.49
C ILE A 57 -9.93 13.64 7.05
N LYS A 58 -9.63 14.53 6.10
CA LYS A 58 -9.74 14.26 4.66
C LYS A 58 -8.68 13.23 4.24
N ARG A 59 -9.09 12.15 3.57
CA ARG A 59 -8.17 11.10 3.06
C ARG A 59 -7.25 11.67 1.97
N LYS A 60 -5.93 11.72 2.23
CA LYS A 60 -4.90 12.23 1.31
C LYS A 60 -4.19 11.14 0.49
N VAL A 61 -4.56 9.87 0.66
CA VAL A 61 -3.88 8.74 0.02
C VAL A 61 -3.80 8.85 -1.51
N PRO A 62 -4.88 9.21 -2.25
CA PRO A 62 -4.81 9.32 -3.71
C PRO A 62 -3.88 10.44 -4.20
N GLU A 63 -3.78 11.54 -3.44
CA GLU A 63 -2.89 12.66 -3.76
C GLU A 63 -1.42 12.26 -3.59
N LEU A 64 -1.11 11.56 -2.49
CA LEU A 64 0.24 11.02 -2.25
C LEU A 64 0.60 9.96 -3.28
N GLN A 65 -0.33 9.09 -3.66
CA GLN A 65 -0.09 8.06 -4.68
C GLN A 65 0.33 8.68 -6.02
N LYS A 66 -0.35 9.75 -6.46
CA LYS A 66 0.05 10.49 -7.68
C LYS A 66 1.44 11.11 -7.55
N LEU A 67 1.78 11.65 -6.37
CA LEU A 67 3.09 12.25 -6.12
C LEU A 67 4.23 11.21 -6.20
N TYR A 68 4.05 10.02 -5.64
CA TYR A 68 5.08 8.98 -5.63
C TYR A 68 5.20 8.22 -6.96
N GLN A 69 4.12 8.14 -7.75
CA GLN A 69 4.10 7.46 -9.05
C GLN A 69 4.74 8.25 -10.20
N ASN A 70 4.94 9.57 -10.07
CA ASN A 70 5.56 10.39 -11.12
C ASN A 70 7.08 10.13 -11.20
N ASN A 71 7.61 9.61 -12.32
CA ASN A 71 8.99 9.09 -12.45
C ASN A 71 10.13 10.13 -12.51
N GLY A 72 9.91 11.37 -12.08
CA GLY A 72 10.91 12.45 -12.24
C GLY A 72 12.05 12.49 -11.22
N SER A 73 11.88 11.94 -10.01
CA SER A 73 12.89 12.00 -8.93
C SER A 73 12.93 10.71 -8.10
N PRO A 74 14.10 10.37 -7.52
CA PRO A 74 14.25 9.18 -6.70
C PRO A 74 13.41 9.29 -5.42
N VAL A 75 13.00 8.14 -4.86
CA VAL A 75 12.02 8.07 -3.77
C VAL A 75 12.44 8.84 -2.52
N ASN A 76 13.74 8.93 -2.24
CA ASN A 76 14.31 9.65 -1.09
C ASN A 76 14.34 11.17 -1.25
N LEU A 77 14.01 11.71 -2.43
CA LEU A 77 13.94 13.15 -2.73
C LEU A 77 12.59 13.51 -3.36
N LYS A 78 11.58 12.66 -3.20
CA LYS A 78 10.30 12.76 -3.93
C LYS A 78 9.49 13.98 -3.52
N ARG A 79 9.58 14.38 -2.26
CA ARG A 79 8.90 15.55 -1.70
C ARG A 79 9.71 16.85 -1.87
N SER A 80 10.88 16.76 -2.52
CA SER A 80 11.84 17.82 -2.83
C SER A 80 12.36 18.60 -1.62
N LEU A 81 11.61 19.59 -1.12
CA LEU A 81 12.08 20.54 -0.11
C LEU A 81 12.34 19.93 1.28
N PRO A 82 11.36 19.27 1.94
CA PRO A 82 11.58 18.65 3.24
C PRO A 82 12.64 17.55 3.18
N ASP A 83 12.63 16.73 2.13
CA ASP A 83 13.57 15.61 1.98
C ASP A 83 15.01 16.11 1.79
N GLN A 84 15.19 17.17 1.00
CA GLN A 84 16.51 17.77 0.77
C GLN A 84 17.04 18.49 2.02
N LEU A 85 16.18 19.21 2.74
CA LEU A 85 16.59 19.85 3.99
C LEU A 85 16.98 18.79 5.02
N LEU A 86 16.18 17.75 5.17
CA LEU A 86 16.46 16.64 6.08
C LEU A 86 17.78 15.96 5.73
N TYR A 87 18.03 15.67 4.44
CA TYR A 87 19.30 15.08 4.01
C TYR A 87 20.51 15.96 4.36
N ARG A 88 20.43 17.27 4.10
CA ARG A 88 21.52 18.22 4.40
C ARG A 88 21.81 18.31 5.89
N THR A 89 20.77 18.41 6.72
CA THR A 89 20.95 18.50 8.18
C THR A 89 21.49 17.21 8.77
N THR A 90 20.98 16.05 8.33
CA THR A 90 21.49 14.75 8.77
C THR A 90 22.96 14.57 8.37
N MET A 91 23.33 14.90 7.12
CA MET A 91 24.72 14.84 6.69
C MET A 91 25.62 15.77 7.52
N ALA A 92 25.22 17.03 7.71
CA ALA A 92 25.97 17.97 8.55
C ALA A 92 26.14 17.46 9.99
N LEU A 93 25.09 16.90 10.58
CA LEU A 93 25.14 16.32 11.92
C LEU A 93 26.06 15.10 11.97
N THR A 94 26.01 14.20 10.98
CA THR A 94 26.88 13.01 10.94
C THR A 94 28.35 13.39 10.80
N ILE A 95 28.67 14.34 9.92
CA ILE A 95 30.04 14.83 9.75
C ILE A 95 30.52 15.56 11.01
N GLY A 96 29.67 16.38 11.62
CA GLY A 96 30.00 17.04 12.89
C GLY A 96 30.23 16.02 14.01
N GLY A 97 29.38 15.00 14.09
CA GLY A 97 29.47 13.91 15.06
C GLY A 97 30.74 13.07 14.90
N THR A 98 31.14 12.74 13.66
CA THR A 98 32.38 11.99 13.43
C THR A 98 33.61 12.79 13.81
N ILE A 99 33.66 14.09 13.46
CA ILE A 99 34.75 14.99 13.87
C ILE A 99 34.81 15.09 15.40
N TYR A 100 33.66 15.26 16.06
CA TYR A 100 33.60 15.30 17.52
C TYR A 100 34.10 14.00 18.16
N CYS A 101 33.70 12.83 17.63
CA CYS A 101 34.21 11.55 18.09
C CYS A 101 35.73 11.44 17.93
N LEU A 102 36.31 11.91 16.82
CA LEU A 102 37.76 11.90 16.62
C LEU A 102 38.49 12.80 17.63
N ILE A 103 37.95 13.99 17.94
CA ILE A 103 38.52 14.88 18.95
C ILE A 103 38.43 14.23 20.34
N ALA A 104 37.29 13.65 20.69
CA ALA A 104 37.09 12.97 21.96
C ALA A 104 38.05 11.78 22.10
N LEU A 105 38.19 10.96 21.06
CA LEU A 105 39.14 9.85 21.02
C LEU A 105 40.59 10.34 21.13
N TYR A 106 40.94 11.44 20.48
CA TYR A 106 42.28 12.03 20.59
C TYR A 106 42.58 12.51 22.01
N MET A 107 41.62 13.17 22.67
CA MET A 107 41.78 13.57 24.07
C MET A 107 41.93 12.35 24.99
N MET A 108 41.11 11.31 24.81
CA MET A 108 41.20 10.07 25.59
C MET A 108 42.50 9.28 25.32
N ALA A 109 43.04 9.37 24.11
CA ALA A 109 44.27 8.67 23.74
C ALA A 109 45.53 9.32 24.32
N LYS A 110 45.46 10.58 24.77
CA LYS A 110 46.58 11.19 25.47
C LYS A 110 46.73 10.56 26.86
N PRO A 111 47.93 10.12 27.25
CA PRO A 111 48.16 9.64 28.60
C PRO A 111 48.00 10.82 29.57
N GLU A 112 47.12 10.66 30.57
CA GLU A 112 47.02 11.63 31.65
C GLU A 112 48.16 11.40 32.64
N SER A 113 49.02 12.41 32.83
CA SER A 113 50.00 12.39 33.90
C SER A 113 49.26 12.59 35.22
N LYS A 114 48.96 11.50 35.93
CA LYS A 114 48.66 11.59 37.36
C LYS A 114 49.92 12.07 38.08
N SER A 115 49.95 13.34 38.48
CA SER A 115 50.86 13.80 39.52
C SER A 115 50.34 13.25 40.85
N GLU A 116 51.01 12.21 41.36
CA GLU A 116 50.94 11.81 42.77
C GLU A 116 51.52 12.90 43.67
#